data_AF-A0A939MGW5-F1
#
_entry.id   AF-A0A939MGW5-F1
#
_cell.length_a   1.000
_cell.length_b   1.000
_cell.length_c   1.000
_cell.angle_alpha   90.00
_cell.angle_beta   90.00
_cell.angle_gamma   90.00
#
_symmetry.space_group_name_H-M   'P 1'
#
loop_
_entity.id
_entity.type
_entity.pdbx_description
1 polymer ?
#
loop_
_entity_poly.entity_id
_entity_poly.type
_entity_poly.pdbx_seq_one_letter_code
_entity_poly.pdbx_strand_id
1 'polypeptide(L)'
;MLPVIMGHRIAGVVIALNKTEFRMATEGKEELLKALGNPYTTCFHWLVQSVLELMKPNKKETLKFVHENNNDEKEAKASFEFIAKDANPNKVPMRLLFGGKREQMPLQSADILAHEAYKRFKDPDKPERKPWQILRPKIVVVHLGKDNMAKLVQSLEEIVKNTSDQASSAARKNKAS
;
A
#
# COMPACT_ATOMS: atom_id res chain seq x y z
N MET A 1 18.32 15.68 12.60
CA MET A 1 17.89 14.27 12.73
C MET A 1 17.94 13.58 11.36
N LEU A 2 19.12 13.13 10.95
CA LEU A 2 19.39 12.30 9.76
C LEU A 2 20.40 11.13 9.99
N PRO A 3 21.20 11.03 11.09
CA PRO A 3 22.24 10.00 11.17
C PRO A 3 21.70 8.57 11.25
N VAL A 4 20.51 8.35 11.84
CA VAL A 4 19.96 7.01 12.06
C VAL A 4 19.56 6.32 10.75
N ILE A 5 19.22 7.07 9.69
CA ILE A 5 18.83 6.48 8.40
C ILE A 5 20.03 6.14 7.51
N MET A 6 21.18 6.80 7.71
CA MET A 6 22.33 6.71 6.80
C MET A 6 22.95 5.30 6.66
N GLY A 7 22.55 4.32 7.48
CA GLY A 7 22.99 2.92 7.36
C GLY A 7 21.97 1.96 6.73
N HIS A 8 20.71 2.38 6.54
CA HIS A 8 19.65 1.49 6.06
C HIS A 8 19.41 1.65 4.56
N ARG A 9 19.24 0.52 3.86
CA ARG A 9 18.76 0.54 2.47
C ARG A 9 17.29 0.92 2.47
N ILE A 10 16.97 2.05 1.84
CA ILE A 10 15.58 2.50 1.67
C ILE A 10 15.14 2.17 0.24
N ALA A 11 14.10 1.36 0.15
CA ALA A 11 13.30 1.23 -1.06
C ALA A 11 12.06 2.12 -0.93
N GLY A 12 11.70 2.82 -2.01
CA GLY A 12 10.49 3.61 -2.09
C GLY A 12 9.61 3.13 -3.23
N VAL A 13 8.30 3.10 -3.01
CA VAL A 13 7.30 2.93 -4.05
C VAL A 13 6.39 4.13 -4.02
N VAL A 14 6.16 4.74 -5.18
CA VAL A 14 5.21 5.84 -5.31
C VAL A 14 4.13 5.44 -6.29
N ILE A 15 2.89 5.49 -5.81
CA ILE A 15 1.70 5.04 -6.54
C ILE A 15 0.87 6.27 -6.87
N ALA A 16 0.73 6.59 -8.15
CA ALA A 16 -0.11 7.66 -8.64
C ALA A 16 -1.31 7.08 -9.36
N LEU A 17 -2.50 7.18 -8.76
CA LEU A 17 -3.74 6.64 -9.31
C LEU A 17 -4.61 7.77 -9.87
N ASN A 18 -5.02 7.64 -11.14
CA ASN A 18 -5.97 8.56 -11.75
C ASN A 18 -7.40 8.25 -11.29
N LYS A 19 -8.00 9.18 -10.54
CA LYS A 19 -9.34 8.99 -9.93
C LYS A 19 -10.45 8.80 -10.96
N THR A 20 -10.37 9.46 -12.12
CA THR A 20 -11.39 9.35 -13.18
C THR A 20 -11.34 7.97 -13.82
N GLU A 21 -10.15 7.52 -14.20
CA GLU A 21 -9.94 6.19 -14.78
C GLU A 21 -10.32 5.08 -13.80
N PHE A 22 -10.00 5.25 -12.51
CA PHE A 22 -10.41 4.31 -11.48
C PHE A 22 -11.94 4.21 -11.40
N ARG A 23 -12.63 5.36 -11.31
CA ARG A 23 -14.10 5.39 -11.26
C ARG A 23 -14.72 4.65 -12.44
N MET A 24 -14.23 4.90 -13.66
CA MET A 24 -14.70 4.23 -14.88
C MET A 24 -14.43 2.72 -14.85
N ALA A 25 -13.24 2.30 -14.40
CA ALA A 25 -12.86 0.89 -14.34
C ALA A 25 -13.62 0.10 -13.24
N THR A 26 -14.15 0.80 -12.24
CA THR A 26 -14.96 0.22 -11.16
C THR A 26 -16.47 0.39 -11.35
N GLU A 27 -16.90 0.95 -12.48
CA GLU A 27 -18.33 1.12 -12.79
C GLU A 27 -19.03 -0.25 -12.87
N GLY A 28 -20.15 -0.40 -12.16
CA GLY A 28 -20.88 -1.68 -12.04
C GLY A 28 -20.17 -2.75 -11.19
N LYS A 29 -19.16 -2.36 -10.39
CA LYS A 29 -18.41 -3.26 -9.50
C LYS A 29 -18.64 -2.89 -8.02
N GLU A 30 -19.89 -2.72 -7.62
CA GLU A 30 -20.27 -2.26 -6.27
C GLU A 30 -19.77 -3.19 -5.17
N GLU A 31 -19.79 -4.50 -5.39
CA GLU A 31 -19.25 -5.48 -4.43
C GLU A 31 -17.73 -5.37 -4.26
N LEU A 32 -17.02 -5.05 -5.34
CA LEU A 32 -15.58 -4.78 -5.29
C LEU A 32 -15.29 -3.51 -4.48
N LEU A 33 -16.05 -2.45 -4.72
CA LEU A 33 -15.92 -1.19 -3.99
C LEU A 33 -16.33 -1.31 -2.51
N LYS A 34 -17.27 -2.19 -2.16
CA LYS A 34 -17.58 -2.49 -0.75
C LYS A 34 -16.39 -3.09 -0.02
N ALA A 35 -15.61 -3.95 -0.69
CA ALA A 35 -14.42 -4.58 -0.10
C ALA A 35 -13.19 -3.65 -0.08
N LEU A 36 -13.01 -2.86 -1.13
CA LEU A 36 -11.80 -2.05 -1.33
C LEU A 36 -11.94 -0.61 -0.86
N GLY A 37 -13.16 -0.11 -0.75
CA GLY A 37 -13.47 1.27 -0.37
C GLY A 37 -13.26 2.26 -1.52
N ASN A 38 -12.42 3.26 -1.27
CA ASN A 38 -12.20 4.40 -2.15
C ASN A 38 -10.81 4.30 -2.86
N PRO A 39 -10.46 5.25 -3.73
CA PRO A 39 -9.17 5.21 -4.43
C PRO A 39 -7.96 5.20 -3.50
N TYR A 40 -8.05 5.85 -2.33
CA TYR A 40 -6.98 5.88 -1.35
C TYR A 40 -6.76 4.51 -0.72
N THR A 41 -7.82 3.89 -0.20
CA THR A 41 -7.75 2.55 0.40
C THR A 41 -7.31 1.51 -0.63
N THR A 42 -7.71 1.66 -1.89
CA THR A 42 -7.23 0.80 -2.97
C THR A 42 -5.71 0.90 -3.17
N CYS A 43 -5.16 2.12 -3.21
CA CYS A 43 -3.71 2.32 -3.28
C CYS A 43 -2.99 1.72 -2.07
N PHE A 44 -3.57 1.86 -0.88
CA PHE A 44 -3.00 1.32 0.35
C PHE A 44 -3.04 -0.22 0.35
N HIS A 45 -4.15 -0.83 -0.04
CA HIS A 45 -4.29 -2.28 -0.25
C HIS A 45 -3.19 -2.81 -1.16
N TRP A 46 -3.03 -2.18 -2.32
CA TRP A 46 -2.04 -2.59 -3.31
C TRP A 46 -0.60 -2.44 -2.81
N LEU A 47 -0.30 -1.37 -2.07
CA LEU A 47 1.01 -1.16 -1.46
C LEU A 47 1.36 -2.29 -0.48
N VAL A 48 0.48 -2.56 0.49
CA VAL A 48 0.73 -3.58 1.52
C VAL A 48 0.89 -4.95 0.88
N GLN A 49 0.07 -5.29 -0.11
CA GLN A 49 0.17 -6.57 -0.81
C GLN A 49 1.43 -6.71 -1.63
N SER A 50 1.86 -5.65 -2.32
CA SER A 50 3.13 -5.64 -3.04
C SER A 50 4.30 -5.90 -2.10
N VAL A 51 4.25 -5.34 -0.88
CA VAL A 51 5.24 -5.63 0.17
C VAL A 51 5.15 -7.09 0.63
N LEU A 52 3.95 -7.62 0.85
CA LEU A 52 3.77 -9.02 1.24
C LEU A 52 4.26 -10.00 0.17
N GLU A 53 4.07 -9.68 -1.11
CA GLU A 53 4.57 -10.45 -2.25
C GLU A 53 6.11 -10.51 -2.25
N LEU A 54 6.75 -9.35 -2.12
CA LEU A 54 8.22 -9.24 -2.04
C LEU A 54 8.80 -9.99 -0.84
N MET A 55 8.04 -10.08 0.24
CA MET A 55 8.44 -10.74 1.48
C MET A 55 8.10 -12.23 1.53
N LYS A 56 7.41 -12.80 0.53
CA LYS A 56 7.10 -14.24 0.45
C LYS A 56 8.30 -15.16 0.76
N PRO A 57 9.54 -14.87 0.29
CA PRO A 57 10.70 -15.71 0.58
C PRO A 57 11.18 -15.63 2.03
N ASN A 58 10.83 -14.57 2.79
CA ASN A 58 11.36 -14.28 4.11
C ASN A 58 10.25 -14.15 5.17
N LYS A 59 9.80 -15.30 5.71
CA LYS A 59 8.66 -15.38 6.65
C LYS A 59 9.01 -15.08 8.12
N LYS A 60 10.28 -14.82 8.43
CA LYS A 60 10.74 -14.67 9.83
C LYS A 60 10.68 -13.24 10.34
N GLU A 61 10.56 -12.26 9.46
CA GLU A 61 10.55 -10.85 9.83
C GLU A 61 9.12 -10.33 10.05
N THR A 62 8.95 -9.53 11.10
CA THR A 62 7.69 -8.83 11.37
C THR A 62 7.67 -7.53 10.59
N LEU A 63 6.64 -7.34 9.75
CA LEU A 63 6.44 -6.10 9.02
C LEU A 63 5.83 -5.04 9.93
N LYS A 64 6.41 -3.84 9.90
CA LYS A 64 5.91 -2.68 10.63
C LYS A 64 5.53 -1.59 9.64
N PHE A 65 4.24 -1.33 9.54
CA PHE A 65 3.69 -0.20 8.78
C PHE A 65 3.53 0.99 9.73
N VAL A 66 3.93 2.17 9.27
CA VAL A 66 3.77 3.43 10.01
C VAL A 66 3.00 4.39 9.13
N HIS A 67 1.89 4.91 9.65
CA HIS A 67 0.98 5.80 8.95
C HIS A 67 0.84 7.11 9.73
N GLU A 68 0.62 8.22 9.01
CA GLU A 68 0.40 9.53 9.63
C GLU A 68 -0.97 9.61 10.29
N ASN A 69 -1.07 10.33 11.41
CA ASN A 69 -2.37 10.72 11.98
C ASN A 69 -3.00 11.76 11.05
N ASN A 70 -3.90 11.33 10.16
CA ASN A 70 -4.55 12.19 9.19
C ASN A 70 -6.04 11.81 9.04
N ASN A 71 -6.75 12.49 8.14
CA ASN A 71 -8.18 12.27 7.92
C ASN A 71 -8.52 10.87 7.37
N ASP A 72 -7.53 10.13 6.88
CA ASP A 72 -7.68 8.78 6.30
C ASP A 72 -7.30 7.66 7.29
N GLU A 73 -7.08 7.98 8.57
CA GLU A 73 -6.65 7.02 9.59
C GLU A 73 -7.63 5.85 9.75
N LYS A 74 -8.94 6.13 9.75
CA LYS A 74 -9.98 5.10 9.90
C LYS A 74 -9.96 4.15 8.71
N GLU A 75 -9.88 4.71 7.51
CA GLU A 75 -9.82 4.02 6.24
C GLU A 75 -8.57 3.14 6.13
N ALA A 76 -7.40 3.69 6.50
CA ALA A 76 -6.14 2.97 6.52
C ALA A 76 -6.17 1.80 7.52
N LYS A 77 -6.74 2.03 8.70
CA LYS A 77 -6.89 0.98 9.72
C LYS A 77 -7.79 -0.15 9.23
N ALA A 78 -8.97 0.17 8.69
CA ALA A 78 -9.91 -0.83 8.18
C ALA A 78 -9.29 -1.64 7.02
N SER A 79 -8.60 -0.96 6.10
CA SER A 79 -7.90 -1.62 5.00
C SER A 79 -6.79 -2.54 5.51
N PHE A 80 -6.00 -2.12 6.49
CA PHE A 80 -4.96 -2.95 7.10
C PHE A 80 -5.52 -4.19 7.81
N GLU A 81 -6.61 -4.02 8.58
CA GLU A 81 -7.27 -5.13 9.28
C GLU A 81 -7.79 -6.18 8.29
N PHE A 82 -8.44 -5.74 7.21
CA PHE A 82 -8.85 -6.63 6.11
C PHE A 82 -7.64 -7.39 5.54
N ILE A 83 -6.52 -6.72 5.26
CA ILE A 83 -5.36 -7.40 4.68
C ILE A 83 -4.76 -8.40 5.66
N ALA A 84 -4.57 -8.00 6.91
CA ALA A 84 -3.96 -8.82 7.94
C ALA A 84 -4.76 -10.11 8.18
N LYS A 85 -6.10 -10.02 8.12
CA LYS A 85 -7.01 -11.14 8.35
C LYS A 85 -7.27 -11.97 7.10
N ASP A 86 -7.56 -11.31 5.99
CA ASP A 86 -8.24 -11.92 4.84
C ASP A 86 -7.39 -11.91 3.56
N ALA A 87 -6.34 -11.08 3.46
CA ALA A 87 -5.46 -10.96 2.28
C ALA A 87 -3.95 -11.11 2.59
N ASN A 88 -3.62 -11.88 3.64
CA ASN A 88 -2.27 -12.25 4.04
C ASN A 88 -2.04 -13.77 3.91
N PRO A 89 -1.86 -14.30 2.68
CA PRO A 89 -1.84 -15.75 2.43
C PRO A 89 -0.72 -16.48 3.18
N ASN A 90 0.35 -15.77 3.53
CA ASN A 90 1.51 -16.34 4.22
C ASN A 90 1.51 -16.12 5.72
N LYS A 91 0.47 -15.50 6.28
CA LYS A 91 0.36 -15.16 7.71
C LYS A 91 1.60 -14.43 8.23
N VAL A 92 2.20 -13.56 7.40
CA VAL A 92 3.36 -12.75 7.79
C VAL A 92 2.95 -11.90 9.00
N PRO A 93 3.68 -11.95 10.13
CA PRO A 93 3.40 -11.09 11.25
C PRO A 93 3.53 -9.63 10.83
N MET A 94 2.48 -8.84 11.06
CA MET A 94 2.48 -7.43 10.69
C MET A 94 1.74 -6.58 11.72
N ARG A 95 2.15 -5.31 11.82
CA ARG A 95 1.49 -4.31 12.67
C ARG A 95 1.42 -2.96 11.97
N LEU A 96 0.35 -2.21 12.23
CA LEU A 96 0.17 -0.83 11.82
C LEU A 96 0.29 0.08 13.04
N LEU A 97 1.14 1.11 12.94
CA LEU A 97 1.22 2.19 13.91
C LEU A 97 0.79 3.50 13.27
N PHE A 98 0.17 4.35 14.08
CA PHE A 98 -0.17 5.72 13.75
C PHE A 98 0.74 6.67 14.55
N GLY A 99 1.20 7.76 13.93
CA GLY A 99 1.99 8.77 14.61
C GLY A 99 2.14 10.07 13.82
N GLY A 100 2.68 11.09 14.48
CA GLY A 100 3.00 12.37 13.84
C GLY A 100 4.33 12.33 13.08
N LYS A 101 4.43 13.08 11.97
CA LYS A 101 5.68 13.23 11.20
C LYS A 101 6.87 13.67 12.04
N ARG A 102 6.66 14.52 13.05
CA ARG A 102 7.74 15.03 13.92
C ARG A 102 8.38 13.94 14.77
N GLU A 103 7.65 12.86 15.04
CA GLU A 103 8.02 11.83 16.01
C GLU A 103 8.52 10.55 15.32
N GLN A 104 8.27 10.39 14.02
CA GLN A 104 8.52 9.16 13.28
C GLN A 104 9.44 9.42 12.07
N MET A 105 10.70 9.01 12.18
CA MET A 105 11.67 9.05 11.06
C MET A 105 11.16 8.34 9.78
N PRO A 106 10.45 7.19 9.84
CA PRO A 106 9.85 6.57 8.65
C PRO A 106 8.85 7.49 7.94
N LEU A 107 8.03 8.22 8.68
CA LEU A 107 7.06 9.16 8.09
C LEU A 107 7.75 10.36 7.45
N GLN A 108 8.80 10.89 8.07
CA GLN A 108 9.60 11.96 7.45
C GLN A 108 10.25 11.49 6.13
N SER A 109 10.72 10.25 6.10
CA SER A 109 11.29 9.64 4.90
C SER A 109 10.24 9.48 3.82
N ALA A 110 9.06 8.95 4.17
CA ALA A 110 7.93 8.80 3.25
C ALA A 110 7.44 10.15 2.69
N ASP A 111 7.43 11.21 3.50
CA ASP A 111 7.06 12.56 3.08
C ASP A 111 8.06 13.15 2.09
N ILE A 112 9.37 12.98 2.36
CA ILE A 112 10.43 13.36 1.42
C ILE A 112 10.25 12.60 0.11
N LEU A 113 9.99 11.28 0.19
CA LEU A 113 9.76 10.42 -0.97
C LEU A 113 8.58 10.90 -1.82
N ALA A 114 7.42 11.10 -1.19
CA ALA A 114 6.20 11.52 -1.84
C ALA A 114 6.36 12.89 -2.51
N HIS A 115 6.93 13.86 -1.80
CA HIS A 115 7.15 15.20 -2.34
C HIS A 115 8.08 15.19 -3.56
N GLU A 116 9.21 14.49 -3.46
CA GLU A 116 10.23 14.47 -4.49
C GLU A 116 9.81 13.66 -5.72
N ALA A 117 9.04 12.58 -5.54
CA ALA A 117 8.44 11.86 -6.66
C ALA A 117 7.35 12.70 -7.35
N TYR A 118 6.47 13.35 -6.59
CA TYR A 118 5.46 14.24 -7.16
C TYR A 118 6.08 15.41 -7.94
N LYS A 119 7.15 16.00 -7.41
CA LYS A 119 7.91 17.05 -8.09
C LYS A 119 8.43 16.57 -9.44
N ARG A 120 9.06 15.39 -9.50
CA ARG A 120 9.57 14.80 -10.75
C ARG A 120 8.48 14.43 -11.74
N PHE A 121 7.32 13.98 -11.26
CA PHE A 121 6.16 13.74 -12.12
C PHE A 121 5.68 15.01 -12.83
N LYS A 122 5.72 16.16 -12.14
CA LYS A 122 5.32 17.45 -12.71
C LYS A 122 6.40 18.06 -13.58
N ASP A 123 7.65 17.94 -13.17
CA ASP A 123 8.80 18.62 -13.74
C ASP A 123 10.07 17.80 -13.46
N PRO A 124 10.47 16.93 -14.41
CA PRO A 124 11.59 16.00 -14.23
C PRO A 124 12.92 16.71 -13.99
N ASP A 125 13.09 17.92 -14.51
CA ASP A 125 14.38 18.65 -14.52
C ASP A 125 14.60 19.47 -13.24
N LYS A 126 13.63 19.51 -12.33
CA LYS A 126 13.78 20.24 -11.07
C LYS A 126 14.87 19.64 -10.18
N PRO A 127 15.75 20.47 -9.61
CA PRO A 127 16.85 20.00 -8.79
C PRO A 127 16.33 19.25 -7.56
N GLU A 128 17.06 18.21 -7.17
CA GLU A 128 16.78 17.41 -5.98
C GLU A 128 17.02 18.24 -4.71
N ARG A 129 16.18 18.08 -3.69
CA ARG A 129 16.45 18.70 -2.38
C ARG A 129 17.54 17.92 -1.64
N LYS A 130 18.32 18.60 -0.80
CA LYS A 130 19.37 17.98 0.04
C LYS A 130 18.93 16.70 0.78
N PRO A 131 17.73 16.63 1.42
CA PRO A 131 17.31 15.40 2.09
C PRO A 131 17.19 14.20 1.14
N TRP A 132 16.77 14.40 -0.10
CA TRP A 132 16.71 13.32 -1.09
C TRP A 132 18.10 12.79 -1.47
N GLN A 133 19.03 13.70 -1.71
CA GLN A 133 20.42 13.38 -2.05
C GLN A 133 21.13 12.62 -0.93
N ILE A 134 20.69 12.81 0.32
CA ILE A 134 21.20 12.10 1.50
C ILE A 134 20.55 10.72 1.62
N LEU A 135 19.23 10.61 1.43
CA LEU A 135 18.51 9.35 1.55
C LEU A 135 18.84 8.36 0.42
N ARG A 136 19.17 8.86 -0.78
CA ARG A 136 19.45 8.08 -2.01
C ARG A 136 18.57 6.83 -2.17
N PRO A 137 17.24 6.99 -2.07
CA PRO A 137 16.32 5.85 -2.11
C PRO A 137 16.33 5.20 -3.50
N LYS A 138 16.25 3.87 -3.55
CA LYS A 138 15.89 3.18 -4.80
C LYS A 138 14.38 3.26 -4.96
N ILE A 139 13.90 3.93 -6.00
CA ILE A 139 12.47 4.18 -6.17
C ILE A 139 11.95 3.54 -7.42
N VAL A 140 10.81 2.87 -7.25
CA VAL A 140 9.94 2.47 -8.34
C VAL A 140 8.74 3.41 -8.35
N VAL A 141 8.51 4.04 -9.49
CA VAL A 141 7.37 4.91 -9.72
C VAL A 141 6.34 4.14 -10.53
N VAL A 142 5.13 4.03 -9.99
CA VAL A 142 4.03 3.33 -10.63
C VAL A 142 2.91 4.32 -10.87
N HIS A 143 2.63 4.57 -12.15
CA HIS A 143 1.44 5.30 -12.56
C HIS A 143 0.33 4.32 -12.90
N LEU A 144 -0.81 4.41 -12.23
CA LEU A 144 -2.01 3.62 -12.48
C LEU A 144 -3.03 4.49 -13.23
N GLY A 145 -3.18 4.20 -14.51
CA GLY A 145 -4.03 4.92 -15.47
C GLY A 145 -4.58 3.97 -16.53
N LYS A 146 -5.08 4.51 -17.65
CA LYS A 146 -5.81 3.76 -18.67
C LYS A 146 -5.18 2.41 -19.06
N ASP A 147 -3.86 2.37 -19.23
CA ASP A 147 -3.16 1.22 -19.79
C ASP A 147 -2.96 0.06 -18.80
N ASN A 148 -3.11 0.30 -17.49
CA ASN A 148 -2.87 -0.70 -16.45
C ASN A 148 -3.95 -0.77 -15.35
N MET A 149 -4.97 0.09 -15.43
CA MET A 149 -6.11 0.08 -14.50
C MET A 149 -6.85 -1.26 -14.54
N ALA A 150 -7.02 -1.86 -15.72
CA ALA A 150 -7.68 -3.16 -15.84
C ALA A 150 -6.94 -4.27 -15.07
N LYS A 151 -5.60 -4.28 -15.12
CA LYS A 151 -4.77 -5.25 -14.37
C LYS A 151 -4.88 -5.02 -12.87
N LEU A 152 -4.88 -3.75 -12.43
CA LEU A 152 -5.12 -3.41 -11.03
C LEU A 152 -6.46 -3.97 -10.57
N VAL A 153 -7.54 -3.67 -11.30
CA VAL A 153 -8.89 -4.14 -10.97
C VAL A 153 -8.95 -5.67 -10.95
N GLN A 154 -8.34 -6.35 -11.92
CA GLN A 154 -8.28 -7.81 -11.93
C GLN A 154 -7.56 -8.38 -10.70
N SER A 155 -6.39 -7.85 -10.35
CA SER A 155 -5.68 -8.29 -9.15
C SER A 155 -6.54 -8.09 -7.90
N LEU A 156 -7.26 -6.98 -7.81
CA LEU A 156 -8.17 -6.67 -6.71
C LEU A 156 -9.39 -7.61 -6.66
N GLU A 157 -9.95 -7.98 -7.81
CA GLU A 157 -11.02 -8.98 -7.90
C GLU A 157 -10.55 -10.37 -7.46
N GLU A 158 -9.34 -10.78 -7.84
CA GLU A 158 -8.74 -12.03 -7.40
C GLU A 158 -8.58 -12.07 -5.87
N ILE A 159 -8.25 -10.93 -5.25
CA ILE A 159 -8.15 -10.82 -3.79
C ILE A 159 -9.51 -11.04 -3.14
N VAL A 160 -10.53 -10.31 -3.58
CA VAL A 160 -11.90 -10.47 -3.04
C VAL A 160 -12.40 -11.90 -3.21
N LYS A 161 -12.18 -12.48 -4.40
CA LYS A 161 -12.57 -13.87 -4.69
C LYS A 161 -11.87 -14.86 -3.76
N ASN A 162 -10.55 -14.75 -3.60
CA ASN A 162 -9.79 -15.62 -2.71
C ASN A 162 -10.25 -15.52 -1.25
N THR A 163 -10.61 -14.32 -0.79
CA THR A 163 -11.22 -14.11 0.53
C THR A 163 -12.58 -14.81 0.64
N SER A 164 -13.46 -14.64 -0.35
CA SER A 164 -14.79 -15.28 -0.37
C SER A 164 -14.72 -16.80 -0.41
N ASP A 165 -13.80 -17.36 -1.18
CA ASP A 165 -13.58 -18.81 -1.30
C ASP A 165 -13.02 -19.39 0.01
N GLN A 166 -12.10 -18.70 0.68
CA GLN A 166 -11.59 -19.10 1.99
C GLN A 166 -12.69 -19.09 3.06
N ALA A 167 -13.51 -18.03 3.11
CA ALA A 167 -14.65 -17.94 4.03
C ALA A 167 -15.66 -19.07 3.81
N SER A 168 -15.95 -19.38 2.54
CA SER A 168 -16.85 -20.47 2.15
C SER A 168 -16.30 -21.84 2.53
N SER A 169 -14.98 -22.04 2.38
CA SER A 169 -14.31 -23.28 2.77
C SER A 169 -14.31 -23.50 4.29
N ALA A 170 -14.11 -22.43 5.07
CA ALA A 170 -14.14 -22.46 6.54
C ALA A 170 -15.56 -22.74 7.06
N ALA A 171 -16.57 -22.11 6.46
CA ALA A 171 -17.98 -22.36 6.79
C ALA A 171 -18.42 -23.80 6.48
N ARG A 172 -17.89 -24.42 5.41
CA ARG A 172 -18.15 -25.83 5.09
C ARG A 172 -17.48 -26.79 6.08
N LYS A 173 -16.26 -26.49 6.53
CA LYS A 173 -15.59 -27.30 7.57
C LYS A 173 -16.32 -27.27 8.91
N ASN A 174 -16.84 -26.12 9.32
CA ASN A 174 -17.56 -25.98 10.59
C ASN A 174 -18.96 -26.64 10.60
N LYS A 175 -19.53 -26.95 9.43
CA LYS A 175 -20.80 -27.71 9.33
C LYS A 175 -20.61 -29.24 9.26
N ALA A 176 -19.37 -29.69 9.11
CA ALA A 176 -19.01 -31.10 8.98
C ALA A 176 -18.30 -31.67 10.22
N SER A 177 -18.23 -30.89 11.31
CA SER A 177 -17.77 -31.28 12.66
C SER A 177 -18.95 -31.21 13.62
#